data_AF-A0A2E4DA37-F1
#
_entry.id   AF-A0A2E4DA37-F1
#
_cell.length_a   1.000
_cell.length_b   1.000
_cell.length_c   1.000
_cell.angle_alpha   90.00
_cell.angle_beta   90.00
_cell.angle_gamma   90.00
#
_symmetry.space_group_name_H-M   'P 1'
#
loop_
_entity.id
_entity.type
_entity.pdbx_description
1 polymer ?
#
loop_
_entity_poly.entity_id
_entity_poly.type
_entity_poly.pdbx_seq_one_letter_code
_entity_poly.pdbx_strand_id
1 'polypeptide(L)'
;MKRVFLLCVLVMNPFYLQASVMGQIKVNPKISAILQQAMINHLDQVDLTLAQKENTITHLQTINENLKFVDQANIQAFLFSEFFKSFHQFANSPEHQVKAYISNSNLIAAKEKLNQYKSLYTDFAKFHIQDQIKNFEPLVKDNVLNNYKNITKREQIKEEQRERIQLLNKHVGPWIMQFMRLKSEQFNAMCTQHILRYFENMANVSRFFKKSIPTQTENILFILPDQSTLETLTEPAPTASKEEALIQNSPKDVEDLEVEPSEAAGEEINKLMDKVDKTPE
;
A
#
# COMPACT_ATOMS: atom_id res chain seq x y z
N MET A 1 46.21 29.60 19.48
CA MET A 1 45.27 28.45 19.38
C MET A 1 43.83 28.84 19.76
N LYS A 2 43.12 29.65 18.96
CA LYS A 2 41.70 30.00 19.20
C LYS A 2 40.92 30.43 17.94
N ARG A 3 41.26 29.92 16.75
CA ARG A 3 40.58 30.31 15.49
C ARG A 3 40.46 29.17 14.46
N VAL A 4 40.12 27.96 14.91
CA VAL A 4 39.84 26.83 13.99
C VAL A 4 38.48 26.17 14.25
N PHE A 5 37.77 26.54 15.32
CA PHE A 5 36.52 25.85 15.70
C PHE A 5 35.22 26.47 15.16
N LEU A 6 35.29 27.54 14.36
CA LEU A 6 34.08 28.26 13.91
C LEU A 6 33.68 28.01 12.45
N LEU A 7 34.36 27.10 11.73
CA LEU A 7 34.06 26.83 10.32
C LEU A 7 33.41 25.46 10.07
N CYS A 8 33.27 24.61 11.09
CA CYS A 8 32.61 23.29 10.94
C CYS A 8 31.11 23.30 11.23
N VAL A 9 30.55 24.40 11.74
CA VAL A 9 29.10 24.52 12.01
C VAL A 9 28.34 25.11 10.81
N LEU A 10 29.02 25.76 9.86
CA LEU A 10 28.41 26.35 8.66
C LEU A 10 28.36 25.41 7.45
N VAL A 11 28.89 24.18 7.57
CA VAL A 11 28.67 23.08 6.61
C VAL A 11 27.64 22.09 7.17
N MET A 12 26.93 22.46 8.24
CA MET A 12 25.60 21.88 8.47
C MET A 12 24.70 22.43 7.37
N ASN A 13 24.71 21.68 6.28
CA ASN A 13 23.75 21.69 5.20
C ASN A 13 22.42 22.28 5.72
N PRO A 14 21.90 23.37 5.13
CA PRO A 14 20.54 23.74 5.34
C PRO A 14 19.67 22.71 4.60
N PHE A 15 19.69 21.45 5.07
CA PHE A 15 18.48 20.66 5.11
C PHE A 15 17.55 21.41 6.06
N TYR A 16 17.03 22.53 5.57
CA TYR A 16 15.71 22.96 5.97
C TYR A 16 14.88 21.68 5.91
N LEU A 17 14.35 21.26 7.06
CA LEU A 17 13.18 20.40 7.12
C LEU A 17 12.08 21.15 6.36
N GLN A 18 12.13 21.12 5.03
CA GLN A 18 11.04 21.53 4.20
C GLN A 18 10.05 20.39 4.39
N ALA A 19 9.09 20.61 5.30
CA ALA A 19 8.03 19.66 5.56
C ALA A 19 7.47 19.20 4.21
N SER A 20 7.45 17.89 3.97
CA SER A 20 6.95 17.31 2.74
C SER A 20 5.59 17.94 2.42
N VAL A 21 5.41 18.37 1.16
CA VAL A 21 4.20 19.06 0.71
C VAL A 21 2.95 18.19 0.99
N MET A 22 3.10 16.87 0.97
CA MET A 22 2.03 15.95 1.35
C MET A 22 1.69 16.03 2.85
N GLY A 23 2.70 16.14 3.72
CA GLY A 23 2.52 16.29 5.17
C GLY A 23 1.89 17.61 5.61
N GLN A 24 1.81 18.60 4.71
CA GLN A 24 1.08 19.85 4.95
C GLN A 24 -0.43 19.72 4.71
N ILE A 25 -0.85 18.71 3.94
CA ILE A 25 -2.26 18.46 3.66
C ILE A 25 -2.92 17.86 4.89
N LYS A 26 -4.06 18.42 5.29
CA LYS A 26 -4.87 17.91 6.40
C LYS A 26 -6.30 17.68 5.98
N VAL A 27 -6.92 16.64 6.49
CA VAL A 27 -8.36 16.40 6.32
C VAL A 27 -9.11 17.16 7.41
N ASN A 28 -10.16 17.86 7.03
CA ASN A 28 -10.95 18.64 7.98
C ASN A 28 -11.58 17.70 9.03
N PRO A 29 -11.26 17.87 10.32
CA PRO A 29 -11.71 16.95 11.36
C PRO A 29 -13.23 16.95 11.54
N LYS A 30 -13.92 18.02 11.13
CA LYS A 30 -15.39 18.12 11.24
C LYS A 30 -16.14 17.14 10.34
N ILE A 31 -15.52 16.70 9.24
CA ILE A 31 -16.14 15.75 8.29
C ILE A 31 -15.87 14.29 8.71
N SER A 32 -15.05 14.04 9.75
CA SER A 32 -14.75 12.70 10.27
C SER A 32 -14.24 11.70 9.22
N ALA A 33 -13.33 12.15 8.36
CA ALA A 33 -12.78 11.37 7.24
C ALA A 33 -11.41 10.75 7.60
N ILE A 34 -11.40 9.88 8.63
CA ILE A 34 -10.19 9.24 9.19
C ILE A 34 -9.42 8.46 8.13
N LEU A 35 -10.12 7.75 7.25
CA LEU A 35 -9.52 6.95 6.19
C LEU A 35 -8.72 7.83 5.22
N GLN A 36 -9.28 8.98 4.83
CA GLN A 36 -8.63 9.94 3.96
C GLN A 36 -7.39 10.54 4.63
N GLN A 37 -7.43 10.80 5.95
CA GLN A 37 -6.24 11.26 6.67
C GLN A 37 -5.16 10.18 6.67
N ALA A 38 -5.52 8.91 6.88
CA ALA A 38 -4.57 7.80 6.81
C ALA A 38 -3.94 7.65 5.41
N MET A 39 -4.71 7.92 4.35
CA MET A 39 -4.18 7.94 2.98
C MET A 39 -3.21 9.10 2.74
N ILE A 40 -3.53 10.31 3.20
CA ILE A 40 -2.61 11.45 3.09
C ILE A 40 -1.32 11.18 3.87
N ASN A 41 -1.42 10.64 5.08
CA ASN A 41 -0.25 10.25 5.87
C ASN A 41 0.59 9.18 5.17
N HIS A 42 -0.05 8.25 4.45
CA HIS A 42 0.68 7.27 3.63
C HIS A 42 1.46 7.95 2.51
N LEU A 43 0.83 8.89 1.80
CA LEU A 43 1.49 9.64 0.72
C LEU A 43 2.65 10.52 1.22
N ASP A 44 2.63 10.93 2.49
CA ASP A 44 3.73 11.65 3.14
C ASP A 44 4.92 10.75 3.51
N GLN A 45 4.68 9.45 3.69
CA GLN A 45 5.68 8.45 4.08
C GLN A 45 6.40 7.80 2.89
N VAL A 46 5.99 8.11 1.66
CA VAL A 46 6.52 7.48 0.45
C VAL A 46 7.09 8.51 -0.53
N ASP A 47 8.08 8.10 -1.31
CA ASP A 47 8.69 8.96 -2.31
C ASP A 47 7.79 9.09 -3.53
N LEU A 48 7.03 10.18 -3.59
CA LEU A 48 6.25 10.56 -4.77
C LEU A 48 7.07 11.42 -5.73
N THR A 49 6.86 11.21 -7.03
CA THR A 49 7.38 12.12 -8.04
C THR A 49 6.71 13.50 -7.94
N LEU A 50 7.35 14.51 -8.52
CA LEU A 50 6.80 15.87 -8.53
C LEU A 50 5.40 15.91 -9.15
N ALA A 51 5.26 15.31 -10.34
CA ALA A 51 4.00 15.21 -11.05
C ALA A 51 2.90 14.51 -10.23
N GLN A 52 3.24 13.47 -9.45
CA GLN A 52 2.29 12.80 -8.58
C GLN A 52 1.79 13.72 -7.44
N LYS A 53 2.68 14.52 -6.85
CA LYS A 53 2.32 15.49 -5.80
C LYS A 53 1.41 16.57 -6.36
N GLU A 54 1.78 17.18 -7.48
CA GLU A 54 1.00 18.24 -8.15
C GLU A 54 -0.39 17.75 -8.57
N ASN A 55 -0.46 16.58 -9.22
CA ASN A 55 -1.74 15.99 -9.63
C ASN A 55 -2.62 15.68 -8.42
N THR A 56 -2.05 15.13 -7.35
CA THR A 56 -2.80 14.85 -6.12
C THR A 56 -3.39 16.13 -5.57
N ILE A 57 -2.60 17.19 -5.42
CA ILE A 57 -3.07 18.49 -4.91
C ILE A 57 -4.18 19.05 -5.79
N THR A 58 -4.00 19.00 -7.12
CA THR A 58 -5.01 19.44 -8.09
C THR A 58 -6.33 18.66 -7.95
N HIS A 59 -6.25 17.35 -7.74
CA HIS A 59 -7.43 16.51 -7.50
C HIS A 59 -8.13 16.88 -6.18
N LEU A 60 -7.38 17.09 -5.10
CA LEU A 60 -7.95 17.51 -3.81
C LEU A 60 -8.59 18.90 -3.89
N GLN A 61 -8.00 19.84 -4.62
CA GLN A 61 -8.61 21.15 -4.92
C GLN A 61 -9.93 20.98 -5.65
N THR A 62 -9.95 20.17 -6.72
CA THR A 62 -11.16 19.86 -7.49
C THR A 62 -12.26 19.26 -6.61
N ILE A 63 -11.90 18.34 -5.71
CA ILE A 63 -12.85 17.72 -4.78
C ILE A 63 -13.44 18.78 -3.84
N ASN A 64 -12.61 19.64 -3.23
CA ASN A 64 -13.09 20.73 -2.39
C ASN A 64 -14.06 21.65 -3.15
N GLU A 65 -13.67 22.10 -4.34
CA GLU A 65 -14.50 23.01 -5.14
C GLU A 65 -15.85 22.42 -5.52
N ASN A 66 -15.89 21.12 -5.85
CA ASN A 66 -17.10 20.44 -6.29
C ASN A 66 -18.01 20.05 -5.12
N LEU A 67 -17.43 19.73 -3.95
CA LEU A 67 -18.18 19.29 -2.77
C LEU A 67 -18.49 20.41 -1.78
N LYS A 68 -18.01 21.64 -2.00
CA LYS A 68 -18.14 22.73 -1.02
C LYS A 68 -19.57 23.02 -0.56
N PHE A 69 -20.57 22.79 -1.40
CA PHE A 69 -21.98 23.03 -1.05
C PHE A 69 -22.77 21.75 -0.80
N VAL A 70 -22.09 20.60 -0.71
CA VAL A 70 -22.70 19.33 -0.35
C VAL A 70 -22.69 19.22 1.17
N ASP A 71 -23.78 18.75 1.77
CA ASP A 71 -23.82 18.52 3.22
C ASP A 71 -22.86 17.39 3.64
N GLN A 72 -22.47 17.41 4.92
CA GLN A 72 -21.43 16.51 5.43
C GLN A 72 -21.81 15.04 5.36
N ALA A 73 -23.08 14.69 5.55
CA ALA A 73 -23.54 13.31 5.49
C ALA A 73 -23.40 12.75 4.08
N ASN A 74 -23.78 13.54 3.07
CA ASN A 74 -23.59 13.18 1.67
C ASN A 74 -22.12 13.15 1.26
N ILE A 75 -21.27 14.03 1.78
CA ILE A 75 -19.81 13.94 1.59
C ILE A 75 -19.30 12.61 2.17
N GLN A 76 -19.63 12.26 3.41
CA GLN A 76 -19.19 11.00 4.03
C GLN A 76 -19.65 9.76 3.24
N ALA A 77 -20.92 9.74 2.82
CA ALA A 77 -21.45 8.66 1.99
C ALA A 77 -20.73 8.56 0.65
N PHE A 78 -20.44 9.70 0.01
CA PHE A 78 -19.64 9.76 -1.22
C PHE A 78 -18.23 9.19 -0.99
N LEU A 79 -17.51 9.67 0.03
CA LEU A 79 -16.16 9.22 0.37
C LEU A 79 -16.08 7.71 0.58
N PHE A 80 -17.03 7.17 1.34
CA PHE A 80 -17.12 5.73 1.60
C PHE A 80 -17.42 4.97 0.31
N SER A 81 -18.45 5.37 -0.43
CA SER A 81 -18.87 4.66 -1.64
C SER A 81 -17.78 4.60 -2.71
N GLU A 82 -17.08 5.71 -2.95
CA GLU A 82 -15.99 5.76 -3.93
C GLU A 82 -14.77 4.97 -3.46
N PHE A 83 -14.51 4.90 -2.16
CA PHE A 83 -13.43 4.08 -1.64
C PHE A 83 -13.68 2.60 -1.94
N PHE A 84 -14.88 2.07 -1.63
CA PHE A 84 -15.18 0.66 -1.90
C PHE A 84 -15.21 0.33 -3.39
N LYS A 85 -15.72 1.24 -4.23
CA LYS A 85 -15.68 1.07 -5.69
C LYS A 85 -14.24 1.00 -6.18
N SER A 86 -13.42 1.99 -5.83
CA SER A 86 -12.00 2.05 -6.21
C SER A 86 -11.23 0.83 -5.72
N PHE A 87 -11.43 0.47 -4.45
CA PHE A 87 -10.80 -0.70 -3.81
C PHE A 87 -11.10 -1.99 -4.57
N HIS A 88 -12.37 -2.21 -4.94
CA HIS A 88 -12.76 -3.40 -5.67
C HIS A 88 -12.18 -3.40 -7.10
N GLN A 89 -12.32 -2.29 -7.81
CA GLN A 89 -11.86 -2.15 -9.20
C GLN A 89 -10.33 -2.30 -9.31
N PHE A 90 -9.59 -1.72 -8.36
CA PHE A 90 -8.14 -1.70 -8.39
C PHE A 90 -7.55 -3.11 -8.27
N ALA A 91 -7.91 -3.88 -7.24
CA ALA A 91 -7.34 -5.22 -7.08
C ALA A 91 -7.88 -6.28 -8.06
N ASN A 92 -8.94 -5.96 -8.81
CA ASN A 92 -9.46 -6.81 -9.87
C ASN A 92 -9.07 -6.34 -11.28
N SER A 93 -8.23 -5.30 -11.39
CA SER A 93 -7.70 -4.88 -12.69
C SER A 93 -6.78 -5.97 -13.26
N PRO A 94 -6.63 -6.07 -14.59
CA PRO A 94 -5.79 -7.10 -15.22
C PRO A 94 -4.37 -7.19 -14.65
N GLU A 95 -3.80 -6.06 -14.23
CA GLU A 95 -2.45 -5.94 -13.68
C GLU A 95 -2.33 -6.54 -12.27
N HIS A 96 -3.43 -6.56 -11.51
CA HIS A 96 -3.46 -6.96 -10.11
C HIS A 96 -4.35 -8.17 -9.83
N GLN A 97 -5.02 -8.71 -10.84
CA GLN A 97 -5.91 -9.84 -10.67
C GLN A 97 -5.13 -11.10 -10.28
N VAL A 98 -5.40 -11.59 -9.07
CA VAL A 98 -4.94 -12.90 -8.61
C VAL A 98 -6.18 -13.73 -8.28
N LYS A 99 -6.44 -14.74 -9.12
CA LYS A 99 -7.49 -15.72 -8.84
C LYS A 99 -6.97 -16.73 -7.83
N ALA A 100 -7.29 -16.54 -6.56
CA ALA A 100 -7.08 -17.56 -5.54
C ALA A 100 -8.14 -17.47 -4.44
N TYR A 101 -8.57 -18.65 -3.97
CA TYR A 101 -9.48 -18.78 -2.86
C TYR A 101 -8.72 -18.74 -1.54
N ILE A 102 -9.03 -17.75 -0.72
CA ILE A 102 -8.46 -17.58 0.63
C ILE A 102 -8.81 -18.79 1.50
N SER A 103 -7.79 -19.50 1.98
CA SER A 103 -7.87 -20.52 3.03
C SER A 103 -7.52 -19.96 4.41
N ASN A 104 -7.77 -20.75 5.46
CA ASN A 104 -7.25 -20.45 6.79
C ASN A 104 -5.72 -20.32 6.81
N SER A 105 -5.00 -21.17 6.07
CA SER A 105 -3.54 -21.08 5.99
C SER A 105 -3.05 -19.79 5.34
N ASN A 106 -3.77 -19.25 4.34
CA ASN A 106 -3.46 -17.94 3.78
C ASN A 106 -3.62 -16.83 4.82
N LEU A 107 -4.67 -16.87 5.63
CA LEU A 107 -4.92 -15.87 6.68
C LEU A 107 -3.85 -15.92 7.78
N ILE A 108 -3.42 -17.13 8.19
CA ILE A 108 -2.34 -17.31 9.17
C ILE A 108 -1.03 -16.76 8.60
N ALA A 109 -0.64 -17.17 7.40
CA ALA A 109 0.58 -16.70 6.74
C ALA A 109 0.58 -15.17 6.55
N ALA A 110 -0.57 -14.58 6.21
CA ALA A 110 -0.70 -13.12 6.10
C ALA A 110 -0.53 -12.42 7.46
N LYS A 111 -1.11 -12.96 8.55
CA LYS A 111 -0.91 -12.42 9.91
C LYS A 111 0.56 -12.51 10.35
N GLU A 112 1.21 -13.65 10.09
CA GLU A 112 2.62 -13.87 10.40
C GLU A 112 3.53 -12.92 9.62
N LYS A 113 3.33 -12.82 8.30
CA LYS A 113 4.09 -11.89 7.44
C LYS A 113 3.94 -10.44 7.90
N LEU A 114 2.72 -10.02 8.22
CA LEU A 114 2.47 -8.67 8.73
C LEU A 114 3.22 -8.41 10.04
N ASN A 115 3.21 -9.37 10.95
CA ASN A 115 3.90 -9.23 12.24
C ASN A 115 5.41 -9.20 12.07
N GLN A 116 5.96 -10.08 11.22
CA GLN A 116 7.39 -10.18 10.95
C GLN A 116 7.96 -8.90 10.31
N TYR A 117 7.25 -8.33 9.34
CA TYR A 117 7.73 -7.17 8.56
C TYR A 117 6.99 -5.88 8.91
N LYS A 118 6.38 -5.79 10.10
CA LYS A 118 5.50 -4.69 10.51
C LYS A 118 6.14 -3.30 10.33
N SER A 119 7.42 -3.16 10.64
CA SER A 119 8.15 -1.88 10.52
C SER A 119 8.35 -1.41 9.08
N LEU A 120 8.28 -2.32 8.10
CA LEU A 120 8.47 -2.02 6.68
C LEU A 120 7.18 -1.55 5.99
N TYR A 121 6.04 -1.65 6.67
CA TYR A 121 4.76 -1.22 6.14
C TYR A 121 4.35 0.13 6.74
N THR A 122 3.85 1.01 5.87
CA THR A 122 3.17 2.25 6.28
C THR A 122 1.96 1.94 7.17
N ASP A 123 1.53 2.91 7.98
CA ASP A 123 0.37 2.72 8.85
C ASP A 123 -0.90 2.39 8.08
N PHE A 124 -1.11 3.03 6.93
CA PHE A 124 -2.22 2.71 6.04
C PHE A 124 -2.14 1.28 5.53
N ALA A 125 -0.98 0.82 5.03
CA ALA A 125 -0.83 -0.54 4.51
C ALA A 125 -1.10 -1.60 5.59
N LYS A 126 -0.62 -1.37 6.81
CA LYS A 126 -0.90 -2.24 7.98
C LYS A 126 -2.38 -2.27 8.30
N PHE A 127 -2.99 -1.11 8.49
CA PHE A 127 -4.42 -0.99 8.79
C PHE A 127 -5.26 -1.69 7.71
N HIS A 128 -4.93 -1.43 6.46
CA HIS A 128 -5.63 -1.95 5.30
C HIS A 128 -5.66 -3.47 5.26
N ILE A 129 -4.49 -4.11 5.38
CA ILE A 129 -4.42 -5.57 5.33
C ILE A 129 -5.00 -6.21 6.59
N GLN A 130 -4.84 -5.59 7.76
CA GLN A 130 -5.46 -6.07 9.01
C GLN A 130 -6.98 -6.10 8.90
N ASP A 131 -7.58 -5.04 8.37
CA ASP A 131 -9.02 -4.96 8.14
C ASP A 131 -9.50 -6.05 7.17
N GLN A 132 -8.76 -6.27 6.08
CA GLN A 132 -9.09 -7.33 5.11
C GLN A 132 -9.04 -8.73 5.72
N ILE A 133 -8.03 -9.01 6.55
CA ILE A 133 -7.93 -10.28 7.28
C ILE A 133 -9.10 -10.43 8.27
N LYS A 134 -9.45 -9.34 8.98
CA LYS A 134 -10.54 -9.32 9.96
C LYS A 134 -11.89 -9.67 9.35
N ASN A 135 -12.14 -9.27 8.10
CA ASN A 135 -13.38 -9.59 7.38
C ASN A 135 -13.65 -11.11 7.25
N PHE A 136 -12.59 -11.93 7.27
CA PHE A 136 -12.68 -13.40 7.23
C PHE A 136 -12.78 -14.07 8.62
N GLU A 137 -12.49 -13.37 9.73
CA GLU A 137 -12.42 -13.98 11.06
C GLU A 137 -13.68 -14.73 11.50
N PRO A 138 -14.91 -14.25 11.23
CA PRO A 138 -16.12 -14.99 11.57
C PRO A 138 -16.21 -16.36 10.87
N LEU A 139 -15.54 -16.53 9.73
CA LEU A 139 -15.55 -17.77 8.93
C LEU A 139 -14.43 -18.74 9.32
N VAL A 140 -13.45 -18.27 10.10
CA VAL A 140 -12.34 -19.09 10.61
C VAL A 140 -12.79 -19.91 11.83
N LYS A 141 -13.60 -19.30 12.72
CA LYS A 141 -13.97 -19.88 14.03
C LYS A 141 -14.62 -21.26 13.94
N ASP A 142 -15.43 -21.52 12.91
CA ASP A 142 -16.13 -22.80 12.72
C ASP A 142 -15.55 -23.64 11.57
N ASN A 143 -14.30 -23.38 11.18
CA ASN A 143 -13.62 -24.05 10.07
C ASN A 143 -14.37 -23.97 8.72
N VAL A 144 -15.26 -22.96 8.57
CA VAL A 144 -16.16 -22.80 7.43
C VAL A 144 -15.37 -22.67 6.12
N LEU A 145 -14.28 -21.91 6.14
CA LEU A 145 -13.42 -21.71 4.97
C LEU A 145 -12.81 -23.02 4.44
N ASN A 146 -12.42 -23.93 5.34
CA ASN A 146 -11.87 -25.22 4.95
C ASN A 146 -12.97 -26.19 4.49
N ASN A 147 -14.12 -26.20 5.18
CA ASN A 147 -15.27 -27.00 4.78
C ASN A 147 -15.84 -26.57 3.43
N TYR A 148 -15.75 -25.28 3.08
CA TYR A 148 -16.26 -24.76 1.80
C TYR A 148 -15.53 -25.33 0.59
N LYS A 149 -14.24 -25.66 0.75
CA LYS A 149 -13.43 -26.30 -0.30
C LYS A 149 -13.68 -27.81 -0.39
N ASN A 150 -14.25 -28.43 0.65
CA ASN A 150 -14.53 -29.86 0.68
C ASN A 150 -15.95 -30.12 0.12
N ILE A 151 -16.03 -30.79 -1.04
CA ILE A 151 -17.29 -31.05 -1.74
C ILE A 151 -18.33 -31.70 -0.81
N THR A 152 -17.92 -32.69 -0.02
CA THR A 152 -18.79 -33.46 0.88
C THR A 152 -19.28 -32.65 2.10
N LYS A 153 -18.52 -31.63 2.52
CA LYS A 153 -18.88 -30.79 3.69
C LYS A 153 -19.50 -29.45 3.28
N ARG A 154 -19.39 -29.06 2.02
CA ARG A 154 -19.87 -27.76 1.50
C ARG A 154 -21.39 -27.61 1.62
N GLU A 155 -22.13 -28.70 1.46
CA GLU A 155 -23.60 -28.71 1.57
C GLU A 155 -24.09 -28.41 2.99
N GLN A 156 -23.27 -28.71 4.01
CA GLN A 156 -23.58 -28.48 5.42
C GLN A 156 -23.36 -27.01 5.86
N ILE A 157 -22.75 -26.19 5.01
CA ILE A 157 -22.53 -24.77 5.26
C ILE A 157 -23.83 -24.01 4.96
N LYS A 158 -24.19 -23.03 5.79
CA LYS A 158 -25.37 -22.20 5.53
C LYS A 158 -25.19 -21.38 4.24
N GLU A 159 -26.26 -21.17 3.48
CA GLU A 159 -26.19 -20.41 2.22
C GLU A 159 -25.59 -19.02 2.42
N GLU A 160 -26.03 -18.28 3.44
CA GLU A 160 -25.48 -16.96 3.80
C GLU A 160 -23.96 -16.97 4.00
N GLN A 161 -23.42 -18.05 4.58
CA GLN A 161 -21.97 -18.19 4.77
C GLN A 161 -21.26 -18.48 3.44
N ARG A 162 -21.88 -19.26 2.55
CA ARG A 162 -21.35 -19.52 1.20
C ARG A 162 -21.30 -18.23 0.38
N GLU A 163 -22.39 -17.46 0.36
CA GLU A 163 -22.47 -16.17 -0.30
C GLU A 163 -21.41 -15.20 0.24
N ARG A 164 -21.29 -15.12 1.58
CA ARG A 164 -20.26 -14.29 2.21
C ARG A 164 -18.86 -14.71 1.80
N ILE A 165 -18.56 -16.02 1.72
CA ILE A 165 -17.26 -16.52 1.25
C ILE A 165 -17.02 -16.10 -0.20
N GLN A 166 -18.01 -16.19 -1.08
CA GLN A 166 -17.88 -15.78 -2.48
C GLN A 166 -17.61 -14.27 -2.59
N LEU A 167 -18.38 -13.45 -1.87
CA LEU A 167 -18.20 -11.99 -1.85
C LEU A 167 -16.82 -11.61 -1.33
N LEU A 168 -16.38 -12.18 -0.21
CA LEU A 168 -15.06 -11.90 0.35
C LEU A 168 -13.94 -12.34 -0.60
N ASN A 169 -14.04 -13.52 -1.24
CA ASN A 169 -13.03 -13.94 -2.22
C ASN A 169 -13.02 -13.08 -3.49
N LYS A 170 -14.15 -12.49 -3.89
CA LYS A 170 -14.24 -11.60 -5.05
C LYS A 170 -13.70 -10.20 -4.76
N HIS A 171 -14.01 -9.65 -3.59
CA HIS A 171 -13.77 -8.24 -3.28
C HIS A 171 -12.53 -8.02 -2.38
N VAL A 172 -12.24 -8.94 -1.47
CA VAL A 172 -11.18 -8.82 -0.46
C VAL A 172 -10.01 -9.76 -0.73
N GLY A 173 -10.29 -10.99 -1.20
CA GLY A 173 -9.29 -12.02 -1.47
C GLY A 173 -8.09 -11.56 -2.31
N PRO A 174 -8.29 -10.82 -3.42
CA PRO A 174 -7.18 -10.34 -4.25
C PRO A 174 -6.15 -9.52 -3.46
N TRP A 175 -6.59 -8.68 -2.53
CA TRP A 175 -5.69 -7.87 -1.69
C TRP A 175 -4.82 -8.72 -0.75
N ILE A 176 -5.41 -9.74 -0.13
CA ILE A 176 -4.67 -10.66 0.74
C ILE A 176 -3.65 -11.46 -0.08
N MET A 177 -4.03 -11.91 -1.28
CA MET A 177 -3.12 -12.64 -2.17
C MET A 177 -1.96 -11.78 -2.65
N GLN A 178 -2.23 -10.53 -3.04
CA GLN A 178 -1.18 -9.57 -3.41
C GLN A 178 -0.25 -9.30 -2.23
N PHE A 179 -0.80 -9.07 -1.03
CA PHE A 179 0.00 -8.90 0.17
C PHE A 179 0.93 -10.07 0.45
N MET A 180 0.46 -11.32 0.28
CA MET A 180 1.31 -12.49 0.45
C MET A 180 2.40 -12.60 -0.63
N ARG A 181 2.07 -12.28 -1.89
CA ARG A 181 2.98 -12.40 -3.04
C ARG A 181 4.07 -11.32 -3.08
N LEU A 182 3.71 -10.07 -2.79
CA LEU A 182 4.57 -8.91 -2.98
C LEU A 182 5.53 -8.70 -1.80
N LYS A 183 6.71 -8.13 -2.07
CA LYS A 183 7.57 -7.58 -1.00
C LYS A 183 6.91 -6.35 -0.36
N SER A 184 7.35 -5.97 0.84
CA SER A 184 6.74 -4.85 1.59
C SER A 184 6.74 -3.53 0.81
N GLU A 185 7.84 -3.22 0.14
CA GLU A 185 7.99 -2.04 -0.73
C GLU A 185 6.98 -2.06 -1.89
N GLN A 186 6.85 -3.21 -2.56
CA GLN A 186 5.92 -3.38 -3.69
C GLN A 186 4.47 -3.28 -3.24
N PHE A 187 4.15 -3.80 -2.05
CA PHE A 187 2.80 -3.68 -1.50
C PHE A 187 2.49 -2.23 -1.07
N ASN A 188 3.44 -1.52 -0.45
CA ASN A 188 3.29 -0.09 -0.18
C ASN A 188 3.06 0.69 -1.47
N ALA A 189 3.85 0.43 -2.53
CA ALA A 189 3.67 1.05 -3.84
C ALA A 189 2.30 0.74 -4.46
N MET A 190 1.80 -0.48 -4.30
CA MET A 190 0.43 -0.85 -4.71
C MET A 190 -0.63 -0.03 -3.95
N CYS A 191 -0.45 0.17 -2.63
CA CYS A 191 -1.31 1.06 -1.85
C CYS A 191 -1.22 2.51 -2.32
N THR A 192 -0.02 3.01 -2.63
CA THR A 192 0.18 4.36 -3.18
C THR A 192 -0.60 4.53 -4.49
N GLN A 193 -0.45 3.59 -5.43
CA GLN A 193 -1.17 3.63 -6.71
C GLN A 193 -2.68 3.62 -6.53
N HIS A 194 -3.19 2.80 -5.61
CA HIS A 194 -4.61 2.78 -5.28
C HIS A 194 -5.09 4.13 -4.72
N ILE A 195 -4.33 4.75 -3.81
CA ILE A 195 -4.69 6.04 -3.22
C ILE A 195 -4.70 7.15 -4.28
N LEU A 196 -3.67 7.20 -5.14
CA LEU A 196 -3.59 8.19 -6.22
C LEU A 196 -4.79 8.07 -7.17
N ARG A 197 -5.11 6.84 -7.60
CA ARG A 197 -6.26 6.58 -8.47
C ARG A 197 -7.60 6.87 -7.78
N TYR A 198 -7.69 6.63 -6.47
CA TYR A 198 -8.86 6.98 -5.68
C TYR A 198 -9.13 8.49 -5.70
N PHE A 199 -8.12 9.32 -5.43
CA PHE A 199 -8.29 10.78 -5.47
C PHE A 199 -8.58 11.32 -6.87
N GLU A 200 -7.95 10.77 -7.90
CA GLU A 200 -8.26 11.09 -9.29
C GLU A 200 -9.73 10.78 -9.63
N ASN A 201 -10.19 9.56 -9.32
CA ASN A 201 -11.56 9.14 -9.57
C ASN A 201 -12.56 9.99 -8.79
N MET A 202 -12.28 10.30 -7.54
CA MET A 202 -13.10 11.20 -6.74
C MET A 202 -13.19 12.60 -7.36
N ALA A 203 -12.08 13.17 -7.82
CA ALA A 203 -12.08 14.46 -8.50
C ALA A 203 -12.96 14.44 -9.75
N ASN A 204 -12.96 13.33 -10.50
CA ASN A 204 -13.80 13.15 -11.68
C ASN A 204 -15.30 13.03 -11.32
N VAL A 205 -15.65 12.17 -10.37
CA VAL A 205 -17.05 11.92 -9.99
C VAL A 205 -17.65 13.10 -9.21
N SER A 206 -16.85 13.80 -8.40
CA SER A 206 -17.34 14.97 -7.64
C SER A 206 -17.93 16.07 -8.54
N ARG A 207 -17.50 16.17 -9.81
CA ARG A 207 -18.03 17.14 -10.79
C ARG A 207 -19.55 17.06 -10.97
N PHE A 208 -20.14 15.88 -10.73
CA PHE A 208 -21.60 15.70 -10.81
C PHE A 208 -22.35 16.34 -9.65
N PHE A 209 -21.68 16.59 -8.51
CA PHE A 209 -22.26 17.23 -7.33
C PHE A 209 -22.25 18.76 -7.39
N LYS A 210 -21.42 19.34 -8.25
CA LYS A 210 -21.34 20.81 -8.46
C LYS A 210 -22.69 21.45 -8.81
N LYS A 211 -23.65 20.67 -9.33
CA LYS A 211 -24.98 21.11 -9.79
C LYS A 211 -26.08 20.98 -8.74
N SER A 212 -25.79 20.43 -7.55
CA SER A 212 -26.79 20.10 -6.54
C SER A 212 -26.91 21.23 -5.51
N ILE A 213 -28.12 21.76 -5.39
CA ILE A 213 -28.70 22.68 -4.39
C ILE A 213 -27.67 23.39 -3.48
N PRO A 214 -27.49 24.72 -3.60
CA PRO A 214 -26.58 25.46 -2.74
C PRO A 214 -27.04 25.38 -1.29
N THR A 215 -26.32 24.63 -0.47
CA THR A 215 -26.39 24.80 0.99
C THR A 215 -25.70 26.12 1.36
N GLN A 216 -26.13 26.75 2.45
CA GLN A 216 -25.57 28.04 2.89
C GLN A 216 -24.17 27.92 3.53
N THR A 217 -23.67 26.69 3.73
CA THR A 217 -22.41 26.44 4.45
C THR A 217 -21.37 25.84 3.53
N GLU A 218 -20.22 26.50 3.40
CA GLU A 218 -19.08 25.96 2.67
C GLU A 218 -18.36 24.88 3.48
N ASN A 219 -18.28 23.68 2.92
CA ASN A 219 -17.51 22.56 3.45
C ASN A 219 -16.15 22.47 2.75
N ILE A 220 -15.06 22.61 3.50
CA ILE A 220 -13.72 22.31 3.01
C ILE A 220 -13.34 20.94 3.53
N LEU A 221 -13.09 19.98 2.63
CA LEU A 221 -12.71 18.61 2.99
C LEU A 221 -11.21 18.50 3.27
N PHE A 222 -10.39 19.09 2.40
CA PHE A 222 -8.94 19.08 2.49
C PHE A 222 -8.40 20.50 2.73
N ILE A 223 -7.61 20.67 3.77
CA ILE A 223 -6.80 21.86 4.00
C ILE A 223 -5.50 21.63 3.22
N LEU A 224 -5.24 22.49 2.25
CA LEU A 224 -4.14 22.35 1.31
C LEU A 224 -2.99 23.31 1.66
N PRO A 225 -1.75 23.00 1.27
CA PRO A 225 -0.63 23.92 1.43
C PRO A 225 -0.86 25.23 0.67
N ASP A 226 -0.28 26.31 1.18
CA ASP A 226 -0.34 27.63 0.55
C ASP A 226 0.26 27.60 -0.86
N GLN A 227 -0.27 28.44 -1.77
CA GLN A 227 0.16 28.47 -3.18
C GLN A 227 1.66 28.73 -3.35
N SER A 228 2.29 29.51 -2.46
CA SER A 228 3.74 29.74 -2.46
C SER A 228 4.57 28.47 -2.23
N THR A 229 4.01 27.48 -1.53
CA THR A 229 4.63 26.17 -1.31
C THR A 229 4.51 25.27 -2.55
N LEU A 230 3.48 25.49 -3.37
CA LEU A 230 3.29 24.77 -4.64
C LEU A 230 4.26 25.30 -5.71
N GLU A 231 4.54 26.60 -5.73
CA GLU A 231 5.52 27.22 -6.63
C GLU A 231 6.97 26.80 -6.33
N THR A 232 7.24 26.28 -5.13
CA THR A 232 8.55 25.77 -4.69
C THR A 232 8.69 24.25 -4.78
N LEU A 233 7.74 23.58 -5.43
CA LEU A 233 7.86 22.20 -5.89
C LEU A 233 8.88 22.14 -7.05
N THR A 234 10.16 22.34 -6.75
CA THR A 234 11.25 22.03 -7.66
C THR A 234 11.66 20.57 -7.46
N GLU A 235 12.01 19.88 -8.55
CA GLU A 235 12.62 18.55 -8.44
C GLU A 235 13.80 18.64 -7.48
N PRO A 236 13.94 17.71 -6.51
CA PRO A 236 15.20 17.57 -5.83
C PRO A 236 16.25 17.34 -6.90
N ALA A 237 17.28 18.19 -6.93
CA ALA A 237 18.44 17.97 -7.79
C ALA A 237 18.86 16.50 -7.63
N PRO A 238 19.17 15.79 -8.72
CA PRO A 238 19.51 14.38 -8.65
C PRO A 238 20.60 14.23 -7.59
N THR A 239 20.26 13.56 -6.49
CA THR A 239 21.24 13.16 -5.50
C THR A 239 22.25 12.34 -6.28
N ALA A 240 23.45 12.89 -6.47
CA ALA A 240 24.52 12.18 -7.13
C ALA A 240 24.59 10.79 -6.52
N SER A 241 24.40 9.82 -7.41
CA SER A 241 24.47 8.40 -7.18
C SER A 241 25.58 8.10 -6.17
N LYS A 242 25.25 7.35 -5.11
CA LYS A 242 26.27 6.68 -4.28
C LYS A 242 26.95 5.50 -5.02
N GLU A 243 27.06 5.61 -6.33
CA GLU A 243 27.75 4.70 -7.25
C GLU A 243 28.61 5.55 -8.17
N GLU A 244 29.68 6.13 -7.62
CA GLU A 244 30.88 6.55 -8.37
C GLU A 244 31.99 6.83 -7.35
N ALA A 245 32.42 5.76 -6.68
CA ALA A 245 33.68 5.73 -5.93
C ALA A 245 34.44 4.43 -6.27
N LEU A 246 34.69 4.25 -7.56
CA LEU A 246 35.70 3.39 -8.16
C LEU A 246 36.16 4.24 -9.35
N ILE A 247 37.40 4.71 -9.47
CA ILE A 247 38.65 3.96 -9.56
C ILE A 247 39.79 4.97 -9.39
N GLN A 248 40.75 4.71 -8.50
CA GLN A 248 42.20 4.89 -8.77
C GLN A 248 43.02 4.40 -7.58
N ASN A 249 43.39 3.12 -7.62
CA ASN A 249 44.77 2.68 -7.41
C ASN A 249 44.94 1.26 -7.97
N SER A 250 46.05 1.10 -8.68
CA SER A 250 46.47 0.03 -9.60
C SER A 250 46.69 -1.37 -8.99
N PRO A 251 46.95 -2.41 -9.82
CA PRO A 251 46.45 -3.77 -9.69
C PRO A 251 47.40 -4.70 -8.95
N LYS A 252 46.84 -5.71 -8.25
CA LYS A 252 47.43 -7.04 -8.13
C LYS A 252 46.44 -8.04 -7.51
N ASP A 253 46.36 -9.18 -8.16
CA ASP A 253 46.01 -10.51 -7.65
C ASP A 253 44.59 -10.72 -7.10
N VAL A 254 43.69 -11.15 -7.98
CA VAL A 254 42.56 -12.02 -7.62
C VAL A 254 42.63 -13.23 -8.57
N GLU A 255 43.02 -14.38 -8.03
CA GLU A 255 42.84 -15.68 -8.67
C GLU A 255 41.35 -15.92 -8.90
N ASP A 256 41.00 -16.33 -10.11
CA ASP A 256 39.66 -16.82 -10.45
C ASP A 256 39.35 -18.08 -9.61
N LEU A 257 38.43 -17.96 -8.66
CA LEU A 257 37.75 -19.11 -8.09
C LEU A 257 36.60 -19.49 -9.02
N GLU A 258 36.91 -20.26 -10.07
CA GLU A 258 35.92 -21.14 -10.71
C GLU A 258 35.51 -22.18 -9.67
N VAL A 259 34.37 -21.93 -9.01
CA VAL A 259 33.72 -22.94 -8.18
C VAL A 259 32.88 -23.83 -9.10
N GLU A 260 33.44 -24.98 -9.49
CA GLU A 260 32.63 -26.05 -10.08
C GLU A 260 31.53 -26.49 -9.09
N PRO A 261 30.33 -26.84 -9.57
CA PRO A 261 29.26 -27.33 -8.71
C PRO A 261 29.71 -28.65 -8.06
N SER A 262 29.83 -28.67 -6.73
CA SER A 262 30.27 -29.87 -6.01
C SER A 262 29.26 -31.01 -6.18
N GLU A 263 29.73 -32.16 -6.66
CA GLU A 263 28.95 -33.40 -6.83
C GLU A 263 28.33 -33.96 -5.52
N ALA A 264 28.69 -33.40 -4.36
CA ALA A 264 28.22 -33.84 -3.05
C ALA A 264 26.70 -33.70 -2.81
N ALA A 265 26.02 -32.79 -3.52
CA ALA A 265 24.57 -32.62 -3.38
C ALA A 265 23.76 -33.73 -4.11
N GLY A 266 24.35 -34.37 -5.13
CA GLY A 266 23.69 -35.42 -5.91
C GLY A 266 23.59 -36.76 -5.17
N GLU A 267 24.61 -37.10 -4.39
CA GLU A 267 24.64 -38.37 -3.64
C GLU A 267 23.68 -38.38 -2.44
N GLU A 268 23.45 -37.25 -1.77
CA GLU A 268 22.48 -37.16 -0.67
C GLU A 268 21.04 -37.29 -1.15
N ILE A 269 20.72 -36.73 -2.32
CA ILE A 269 19.37 -36.83 -2.92
C ILE A 269 19.08 -38.28 -3.33
N ASN A 270 20.04 -38.99 -3.95
CA ASN A 270 19.86 -40.39 -4.34
C ASN A 270 19.71 -41.32 -3.13
N LYS A 271 20.44 -41.08 -2.02
CA LYS A 271 20.27 -41.84 -0.76
C LYS A 271 18.91 -41.61 -0.08
N LEU A 272 18.29 -40.44 -0.29
CA LEU A 272 16.94 -40.15 0.22
C LEU A 272 15.86 -40.84 -0.63
N MET A 273 16.03 -40.94 -1.95
CA MET A 273 15.07 -41.63 -2.82
C MET A 273 15.07 -43.15 -2.59
N ASP A 274 16.24 -43.79 -2.41
CA ASP A 274 16.34 -45.22 -2.11
C ASP A 274 15.69 -45.64 -0.77
N LYS A 275 15.51 -44.70 0.16
CA LYS A 275 14.83 -44.95 1.45
C LYS A 275 13.31 -44.90 1.33
N VAL A 276 12.76 -44.20 0.34
CA VAL A 276 11.31 -44.11 0.14
C VAL A 276 10.77 -45.38 -0.53
N ASP A 277 11.51 -45.95 -1.48
CA ASP A 277 11.11 -47.16 -2.21
C ASP A 277 11.26 -48.47 -1.43
N LYS A 278 11.90 -48.45 -0.24
CA LYS A 278 12.08 -49.64 0.61
C LYS A 278 11.17 -49.68 1.84
N THR A 279 10.10 -48.89 1.87
CA THR A 279 9.08 -49.01 2.93
C THR A 279 8.06 -50.06 2.49
N PRO A 280 8.01 -51.27 3.09
CA PRO A 280 6.92 -52.20 2.85
C PRO A 280 5.67 -51.73 3.59
N GLU A 281 4.50 -52.05 3.03
CA GLU A 281 3.18 -51.90 3.66
C GLU A 281 3.10 -52.47 5.08
#